data_AF-A0A931PAL9-F1
#
_entry.id   AF-A0A931PAL9-F1
#
_cell.length_a   1.000
_cell.length_b   1.000
_cell.length_c   1.000
_cell.angle_alpha   90.00
_cell.angle_beta   90.00
_cell.angle_gamma   90.00
#
_symmetry.space_group_name_H-M   'P 1'
#
loop_
_entity.id
_entity.type
_entity.pdbx_description
1 polymer ?
#
loop_
_entity_poly.entity_id
_entity_poly.type
_entity_poly.pdbx_seq_one_letter_code
_entity_poly.pdbx_strand_id
1 'polypeptide(L)'
;MRPPLPVLLAVPLLAAGCTGPAPGAASSAVPRAPVVASSPAQQHALVAADGLTPAEHAQLEVARLLSSAPLPPGATPVAGAGPVGYPGGPAASTSESDHRSYRLALIPTAATDWVRRHPPSGLVLGSTGRSGSTAGEVLHTGFEEPAPAADLLGGWLTYSVAGSGTGSVLRVDAYVVWLDPTPVADAARGPRVRVAVATGCPASAVGVVGVRNPGRDLSGALLPDGAPTGGLVCRYAGMNDARPGRLDTSTTLGPAAAQALARRVSALPLAHDDGPRSCPSSDGSLALVALSYAERPDVDLAVTGGCGAVANGTIMAAYLDAAQVLAGV
;
A
#
# COMPACT_ATOMS: atom_id res chain seq x y z
N MET A 1 63.61 -11.14 -13.79
CA MET A 1 63.07 -10.47 -12.59
C MET A 1 62.03 -11.40 -11.99
N ARG A 2 62.28 -11.89 -10.78
CA ARG A 2 61.48 -12.92 -10.11
C ARG A 2 60.29 -12.26 -9.36
N PRO A 3 59.10 -12.89 -9.33
CA PRO A 3 58.03 -12.47 -8.44
C PRO A 3 58.27 -12.98 -7.00
N PRO A 4 57.87 -12.25 -5.95
CA PRO A 4 57.90 -12.77 -4.59
C PRO A 4 56.69 -13.67 -4.30
N LEU A 5 56.98 -14.76 -3.60
CA LEU A 5 56.07 -15.78 -3.04
C LEU A 5 55.28 -15.26 -1.81
N PRO A 6 54.16 -15.91 -1.45
CA PRO A 6 53.30 -15.51 -0.34
C PRO A 6 53.80 -16.03 1.03
N VAL A 7 53.54 -15.24 2.07
CA VAL A 7 53.80 -15.57 3.47
C VAL A 7 52.66 -16.43 4.02
N LEU A 8 53.00 -17.66 4.43
CA LEU A 8 52.15 -18.57 5.22
C LEU A 8 52.19 -18.14 6.70
N LEU A 9 51.03 -17.82 7.27
CA LEU A 9 50.85 -17.61 8.70
C LEU A 9 50.00 -18.77 9.25
N ALA A 10 50.66 -19.63 10.02
CA ALA A 10 50.05 -20.70 10.78
C ALA A 10 49.48 -20.14 12.09
N VAL A 11 48.25 -20.51 12.45
CA VAL A 11 47.62 -20.24 13.75
C VAL A 11 47.19 -21.58 14.34
N PRO A 12 47.48 -21.87 15.63
CA PRO A 12 47.32 -23.19 16.20
C PRO A 12 45.88 -23.49 16.62
N LEU A 13 45.51 -24.77 16.50
CA LEU A 13 44.37 -25.40 17.14
C LEU A 13 44.52 -25.36 18.67
N LEU A 14 43.46 -24.93 19.37
CA LEU A 14 43.18 -25.32 20.74
C LEU A 14 41.74 -25.84 20.80
N ALA A 15 41.61 -27.11 21.21
CA ALA A 15 40.36 -27.79 21.47
C ALA A 15 40.30 -28.15 22.96
N ALA A 16 39.22 -27.75 23.63
CA ALA A 16 38.62 -28.27 24.86
C ALA A 16 37.48 -27.29 25.21
N GLY A 17 36.25 -27.63 25.58
CA GLY A 17 35.66 -28.87 26.06
C GLY A 17 34.63 -28.48 27.14
N CYS A 18 33.37 -28.92 26.95
CA CYS A 18 32.34 -29.19 27.97
C CYS A 18 31.47 -28.06 28.61
N THR A 19 30.16 -28.27 28.41
CA THR A 19 29.04 -28.29 29.39
C THR A 19 28.36 -26.99 29.88
N GLY A 20 27.02 -26.95 29.67
CA GLY A 20 26.06 -26.33 30.60
C GLY A 20 24.95 -25.49 29.93
N PRO A 21 23.64 -25.78 30.12
CA PRO A 21 22.54 -25.02 29.53
C PRO A 21 22.21 -23.79 30.37
N ALA A 22 22.00 -22.64 29.72
CA ALA A 22 21.51 -21.43 30.36
C ALA A 22 19.97 -21.34 30.25
N PRO A 23 19.27 -20.85 31.29
CA PRO A 23 17.81 -20.86 31.39
C PRO A 23 17.17 -19.79 30.51
N GLY A 24 15.94 -20.09 30.08
CA GLY A 24 15.15 -19.29 29.15
C GLY A 24 14.94 -17.85 29.59
N ALA A 25 15.30 -16.93 28.68
CA ALA A 25 14.75 -15.59 28.68
C ALA A 25 13.29 -15.67 28.20
N ALA A 26 12.36 -15.59 29.15
CA ALA A 26 10.96 -15.35 28.89
C ALA A 26 10.83 -14.00 28.17
N SER A 27 10.55 -14.05 26.87
CA SER A 27 10.10 -12.89 26.12
C SER A 27 8.72 -12.53 26.65
N SER A 28 8.63 -11.43 27.40
CA SER A 28 7.36 -10.81 27.76
C SER A 28 6.70 -10.32 26.48
N ALA A 29 5.91 -11.19 25.86
CA ALA A 29 4.96 -10.79 24.84
C ALA A 29 3.99 -9.80 25.47
N VAL A 30 4.09 -8.54 25.08
CA VAL A 30 3.05 -7.53 25.34
C VAL A 30 1.74 -8.10 24.76
N PRO A 31 0.67 -8.26 25.55
CA PRO A 31 -0.62 -8.63 25.00
C PRO A 31 -1.02 -7.55 24.00
N ARG A 32 -1.04 -7.87 22.70
CA ARG A 32 -1.74 -7.03 21.73
C ARG A 32 -3.20 -7.04 22.15
N ALA A 33 -3.73 -5.86 22.46
CA ALA A 33 -5.14 -5.67 22.68
C ALA A 33 -5.91 -6.32 21.51
N PRO A 34 -7.05 -6.98 21.77
CA PRO A 34 -7.87 -7.53 20.72
C PRO A 34 -8.21 -6.41 19.74
N VAL A 35 -7.85 -6.62 18.47
CA VAL A 35 -8.36 -5.80 17.36
C VAL A 35 -9.87 -5.94 17.44
N VAL A 36 -10.54 -4.90 17.91
CA VAL A 36 -11.99 -4.81 17.91
C VAL A 36 -12.39 -4.94 16.44
N ALA A 37 -13.09 -6.03 16.11
CA ALA A 37 -13.56 -6.27 14.77
C ALA A 37 -14.49 -5.12 14.38
N SER A 38 -14.03 -4.28 13.47
CA SER A 38 -14.85 -3.23 12.87
C SER A 38 -16.03 -3.88 12.17
N SER A 39 -17.24 -3.37 12.42
CA SER A 39 -18.48 -3.87 11.81
C SER A 39 -18.47 -3.61 10.29
N PRO A 40 -19.11 -4.43 9.44
CA PRO A 40 -19.26 -4.16 7.99
C PRO A 40 -19.79 -2.75 7.67
N ALA A 41 -20.58 -2.17 8.57
CA ALA A 41 -21.07 -0.79 8.46
C ALA A 41 -19.97 0.30 8.58
N GLN A 42 -18.81 0.01 9.18
CA GLN A 42 -17.68 0.97 9.27
C GLN A 42 -16.87 1.03 7.96
N GLN A 43 -17.12 0.13 7.02
CA GLN A 43 -16.43 0.12 5.73
C GLN A 43 -17.07 1.07 4.72
N HIS A 44 -18.32 1.47 4.98
CA HIS A 44 -19.13 2.34 4.13
C HIS A 44 -18.95 3.83 4.43
N ALA A 45 -18.19 4.20 5.45
CA ALA A 45 -18.03 5.60 5.82
C ALA A 45 -16.61 5.85 6.34
N LEU A 46 -15.63 5.93 5.43
CA LEU A 46 -14.59 6.95 5.56
C LEU A 46 -15.25 8.33 5.29
N VAL A 47 -16.26 8.67 6.08
CA VAL A 47 -16.60 10.06 6.33
C VAL A 47 -15.76 10.38 7.54
N ALA A 48 -14.80 11.28 7.38
CA ALA A 48 -14.03 11.79 8.51
C ALA A 48 -15.01 12.16 9.63
N ALA A 49 -14.63 11.97 10.90
CA ALA A 49 -15.51 12.24 12.04
C ALA A 49 -16.14 13.66 12.02
N ASP A 50 -15.55 14.56 11.23
CA ASP A 50 -15.89 15.96 11.07
C ASP A 50 -16.81 16.26 9.87
N GLY A 51 -17.28 15.25 9.13
CA GLY A 51 -18.24 15.40 8.03
C GLY A 51 -17.64 15.86 6.69
N LEU A 52 -16.32 15.96 6.61
CA LEU A 52 -15.60 16.30 5.38
C LEU A 52 -15.52 15.11 4.43
N THR A 53 -15.52 15.38 3.13
CA THR A 53 -15.10 14.40 2.13
C THR A 53 -13.58 14.19 2.21
N PRO A 54 -13.06 13.01 1.80
CA PRO A 54 -11.61 12.76 1.79
C PRO A 54 -10.81 13.80 0.98
N ALA A 55 -11.36 14.30 -0.12
CA ALA A 55 -10.74 15.35 -0.91
C ALA A 55 -10.65 16.69 -0.15
N GLU A 56 -11.71 17.11 0.54
CA GLU A 56 -11.69 18.32 1.37
C GLU A 56 -10.70 18.18 2.54
N HIS A 57 -10.65 17.00 3.16
CA HIS A 57 -9.68 16.71 4.20
C HIS A 57 -8.24 16.80 3.68
N ALA A 58 -7.98 16.23 2.50
CA ALA A 58 -6.67 16.33 1.85
C ALA A 58 -6.27 17.78 1.53
N GLN A 59 -7.21 18.63 1.12
CA GLN A 59 -6.95 20.06 0.90
C GLN A 59 -6.58 20.81 2.18
N LEU A 60 -7.30 20.54 3.28
CA LEU A 60 -6.95 21.08 4.60
C LEU A 60 -5.57 20.60 5.04
N GLU A 61 -5.25 19.34 4.76
CA GLU A 61 -3.97 18.74 5.12
C GLU A 61 -2.81 19.34 4.31
N VAL A 62 -2.98 19.57 3.01
CA VAL A 62 -2.03 20.33 2.16
C VAL A 62 -1.75 21.71 2.77
N ALA A 63 -2.78 22.43 3.18
CA ALA A 63 -2.63 23.75 3.80
C ALA A 63 -1.89 23.67 5.15
N ARG A 64 -2.21 22.66 5.98
CA ARG A 64 -1.54 22.40 7.25
C ARG A 64 -0.05 22.13 7.04
N LEU A 65 0.30 21.23 6.12
CA LEU A 65 1.69 20.88 5.78
C LEU A 65 2.48 22.12 5.33
N LEU A 66 1.95 22.93 4.40
CA LEU A 66 2.61 24.16 3.96
C LEU A 66 2.77 25.19 5.09
N SER A 67 1.81 25.27 6.01
CA SER A 67 1.90 26.18 7.16
C SER A 67 2.94 25.74 8.19
N SER A 68 3.22 24.44 8.27
CA SER A 68 4.19 23.86 9.19
C SER A 68 5.65 23.97 8.72
N ALA A 69 5.87 24.36 7.47
CA ALA A 69 7.17 24.38 6.82
C ALA A 69 8.13 25.43 7.44
N PRO A 70 9.19 25.03 8.17
CA PRO A 70 10.23 25.96 8.56
C PRO A 70 10.93 26.55 7.34
N LEU A 71 11.23 27.86 7.39
CA LEU A 71 11.89 28.60 6.31
C LEU A 71 13.24 29.16 6.79
N PRO A 72 14.29 29.12 5.94
CA PRO A 72 15.56 29.75 6.28
C PRO A 72 15.40 31.24 6.60
N PRO A 73 16.19 31.80 7.54
CA PRO A 73 16.16 33.21 7.85
C PRO A 73 16.33 34.09 6.60
N GLY A 74 15.49 35.12 6.47
CA GLY A 74 15.51 36.03 5.33
C GLY A 74 14.84 35.49 4.06
N ALA A 75 14.13 34.36 4.13
CA ALA A 75 13.31 33.89 3.02
C ALA A 75 12.23 34.93 2.64
N THR A 76 12.20 35.30 1.36
CA THR A 76 11.23 36.27 0.83
C THR A 76 10.32 35.60 -0.20
N PRO A 77 8.99 35.72 -0.09
CA PRO A 77 8.07 35.04 -1.00
C PRO A 77 8.23 35.56 -2.43
N VAL A 78 8.04 34.67 -3.40
CA VAL A 78 8.11 34.97 -4.83
C VAL A 78 6.82 34.47 -5.48
N ALA A 79 6.26 35.26 -6.39
CA ALA A 79 5.11 34.83 -7.17
C ALA A 79 5.49 33.74 -8.19
N GLY A 80 4.61 32.74 -8.33
CA GLY A 80 4.73 31.65 -9.30
C GLY A 80 5.62 30.49 -8.88
N ALA A 81 5.70 29.47 -9.75
CA ALA A 81 6.40 28.22 -9.52
C ALA A 81 7.94 28.36 -9.37
N GLY A 82 8.50 29.52 -9.72
CA GLY A 82 9.95 29.72 -9.81
C GLY A 82 10.60 28.84 -10.89
N PRO A 83 11.94 28.82 -10.99
CA PRO A 83 12.67 27.94 -11.90
C PRO A 83 12.65 26.46 -11.49
N VAL A 84 12.10 26.16 -10.32
CA VAL A 84 12.08 24.82 -9.73
C VAL A 84 10.78 24.14 -10.11
N GLY A 85 10.85 23.18 -11.02
CA GLY A 85 9.71 22.34 -11.37
C GLY A 85 9.24 21.52 -10.18
N TYR A 86 7.96 21.13 -10.19
CA TYR A 86 7.42 20.15 -9.25
C TYR A 86 8.26 18.87 -9.33
N PRO A 87 8.82 18.38 -8.21
CA PRO A 87 9.69 17.19 -8.20
C PRO A 87 8.97 15.89 -8.60
N GLY A 88 7.66 15.95 -8.83
CA GLY A 88 6.83 14.81 -9.18
C GLY A 88 6.22 14.17 -7.92
N GLY A 89 4.95 13.81 -8.07
CA GLY A 89 4.23 12.85 -7.24
C GLY A 89 3.48 11.94 -8.21
N PRO A 90 2.99 10.77 -7.78
CA PRO A 90 2.15 9.96 -8.66
C PRO A 90 1.00 10.82 -9.16
N ALA A 91 0.83 10.91 -10.48
CA ALA A 91 -0.34 11.56 -11.04
C ALA A 91 -1.55 10.69 -10.70
N ALA A 92 -2.28 11.06 -9.65
CA ALA A 92 -3.49 10.40 -9.20
C ALA A 92 -4.63 11.42 -9.19
N SER A 93 -5.81 11.03 -9.66
CA SER A 93 -7.05 11.80 -9.49
C SER A 93 -7.41 12.00 -8.02
N THR A 94 -6.90 11.12 -7.15
CA THR A 94 -7.10 11.17 -5.69
C THR A 94 -5.93 11.82 -4.97
N SER A 95 -5.44 12.95 -5.51
CA SER A 95 -4.35 13.70 -4.87
C SER A 95 -4.59 15.20 -4.88
N GLU A 96 -4.09 15.86 -3.85
CA GLU A 96 -4.14 17.30 -3.67
C GLU A 96 -2.72 17.82 -3.49
N SER A 97 -2.42 18.98 -4.07
CA SER A 97 -1.08 19.55 -4.00
C SER A 97 -1.13 21.06 -4.06
N ASP A 98 -0.25 21.71 -3.30
CA ASP A 98 0.00 23.15 -3.40
C ASP A 98 1.48 23.44 -3.09
N HIS A 99 1.94 24.65 -3.43
CA HIS A 99 3.33 25.02 -3.26
C HIS A 99 3.53 26.49 -2.93
N ARG A 100 4.68 26.79 -2.32
CA ARG A 100 5.15 28.16 -2.06
C ARG A 100 6.61 28.31 -2.46
N SER A 101 6.94 29.46 -3.04
CA SER A 101 8.28 29.77 -3.53
C SER A 101 8.90 30.93 -2.77
N TYR A 102 10.19 30.83 -2.47
CA TYR A 102 10.96 31.79 -1.69
C TYR A 102 12.32 32.07 -2.33
N ARG A 103 12.77 33.32 -2.31
CA ARG A 103 14.16 33.70 -2.58
C ARG A 103 14.96 33.67 -1.29
N LEU A 104 16.17 33.12 -1.37
CA LEU A 104 17.12 33.01 -0.28
C LEU A 104 18.46 33.67 -0.68
N ALA A 105 19.12 34.31 0.28
CA ALA A 105 20.52 34.75 0.11
C ALA A 105 21.51 33.57 0.23
N LEU A 106 21.06 32.42 0.73
CA LEU A 106 21.86 31.21 0.84
C LEU A 106 22.12 30.60 -0.54
N ILE A 107 23.31 30.04 -0.73
CA ILE A 107 23.58 29.13 -1.85
C ILE A 107 22.80 27.80 -1.67
N PRO A 108 22.53 27.02 -2.73
CA PRO A 108 21.68 25.84 -2.65
C PRO A 108 22.08 24.83 -1.57
N THR A 109 23.37 24.48 -1.48
CA THR A 109 23.86 23.51 -0.50
C THR A 109 23.63 23.96 0.95
N ALA A 110 23.91 25.23 1.24
CA ALA A 110 23.69 25.81 2.57
C ALA A 110 22.20 25.88 2.93
N ALA A 111 21.33 26.18 1.97
CA ALA A 111 19.87 26.17 2.15
C ALA A 111 19.34 24.74 2.43
N THR A 112 19.77 23.74 1.65
CA THR A 112 19.36 22.35 1.88
C THR A 112 19.90 21.80 3.21
N ASP A 113 21.12 22.15 3.59
CA ASP A 113 21.69 21.83 4.90
C ASP A 113 20.88 22.45 6.05
N TRP A 114 20.41 23.69 5.86
CA TRP A 114 19.54 24.34 6.83
C TRP A 114 18.22 23.57 6.99
N VAL A 115 17.55 23.22 5.88
CA VAL A 115 16.28 22.47 5.90
C VAL A 115 16.44 21.15 6.65
N ARG A 116 17.51 20.38 6.39
CA ARG A 116 17.77 19.10 7.09
C ARG A 116 17.92 19.25 8.60
N ARG A 117 18.47 20.37 9.08
CA ARG A 117 18.65 20.64 10.51
C ARG A 117 17.41 21.20 11.19
N HIS A 118 16.40 21.60 10.40
CA HIS A 118 15.15 22.17 10.89
C HIS A 118 13.99 21.39 10.28
N PRO A 119 13.78 20.12 10.67
CA PRO A 119 12.66 19.35 10.17
C PRO A 119 11.32 20.02 10.58
N PRO A 120 10.29 19.98 9.73
CA PRO A 120 8.94 20.37 10.11
C PRO A 120 8.43 19.55 11.31
N SER A 121 7.70 20.19 12.22
CA SER A 121 7.21 19.52 13.42
C SER A 121 6.25 18.38 13.07
N GLY A 122 6.51 17.19 13.62
CA GLY A 122 5.66 16.01 13.41
C GLY A 122 5.91 15.23 12.12
N LEU A 123 6.80 15.71 11.23
CA LEU A 123 7.20 14.98 10.03
C LEU A 123 8.55 14.28 10.22
N VAL A 124 8.75 13.18 9.49
CA VAL A 124 10.01 12.44 9.47
C VAL A 124 10.70 12.62 8.12
N LEU A 125 12.04 12.59 8.09
CA LEU A 125 12.79 12.67 6.85
C LEU A 125 12.58 11.39 6.04
N GLY A 126 11.92 11.50 4.88
CA GLY A 126 11.64 10.37 3.99
C GLY A 126 12.61 10.27 2.82
N SER A 127 13.07 11.41 2.28
CA SER A 127 13.94 11.40 1.11
C SER A 127 14.91 12.57 1.02
N THR A 128 16.03 12.33 0.35
CA THR A 128 16.94 13.38 -0.14
C THR A 128 17.35 13.03 -1.55
N GLY A 129 17.49 14.02 -2.42
CA GLY A 129 17.78 13.75 -3.82
C GLY A 129 18.41 14.94 -4.54
N ARG A 130 18.80 14.68 -5.78
CA ARG A 130 19.32 15.69 -6.71
C ARG A 130 18.72 15.42 -8.08
N SER A 131 18.32 16.48 -8.78
CA SER A 131 17.83 16.38 -10.15
C SER A 131 18.39 17.52 -11.01
N GLY A 132 18.32 17.37 -12.33
CA GLY A 132 18.63 18.43 -13.27
C GLY A 132 17.39 19.19 -13.69
N SER A 133 17.50 20.50 -13.88
CA SER A 133 16.47 21.38 -14.42
C SER A 133 17.05 22.32 -15.49
N THR A 134 16.20 23.05 -16.19
CA THR A 134 16.62 24.13 -17.10
C THR A 134 17.36 25.26 -16.37
N ALA A 135 17.24 25.35 -15.05
CA ALA A 135 17.96 26.30 -14.20
C ALA A 135 19.20 25.70 -13.51
N GLY A 136 19.59 24.47 -13.86
CA GLY A 136 20.72 23.74 -13.28
C GLY A 136 20.30 22.67 -12.27
N GLU A 137 21.22 22.30 -11.38
CA GLU A 137 21.00 21.30 -10.34
C GLU A 137 19.95 21.77 -9.31
N VAL A 138 19.02 20.88 -8.99
CA VAL A 138 18.02 21.06 -7.94
C VAL A 138 18.29 20.05 -6.83
N LEU A 139 18.39 20.53 -5.59
CA LEU A 139 18.57 19.71 -4.40
C LEU A 139 17.21 19.51 -3.72
N HIS A 140 16.87 18.26 -3.39
CA HIS A 140 15.59 17.90 -2.78
C HIS A 140 15.77 17.38 -1.36
N THR A 141 14.82 17.71 -0.48
CA THR A 141 14.66 17.11 0.85
C THR A 141 13.17 16.93 1.11
N GLY A 142 12.73 15.68 1.24
CA GLY A 142 11.33 15.32 1.45
C GLY A 142 11.09 14.81 2.86
N PHE A 143 10.01 15.28 3.45
CA PHE A 143 9.49 14.82 4.73
C PHE A 143 8.11 14.21 4.54
N GLU A 144 7.76 13.25 5.40
CA GLU A 144 6.50 12.52 5.34
C GLU A 144 5.85 12.42 6.71
N GLU A 145 4.52 12.30 6.71
CA GLU A 145 3.75 12.03 7.91
C GLU A 145 3.90 10.56 8.33
N PRO A 146 4.29 10.28 9.58
CA PRO A 146 4.45 8.90 10.04
C PRO A 146 3.11 8.16 10.24
N ALA A 147 2.01 8.88 10.41
CA ALA A 147 0.68 8.33 10.66
C ALA A 147 -0.39 9.28 10.10
N PRO A 148 -0.74 9.17 8.81
CA PRO A 148 -1.81 9.96 8.22
C PRO A 148 -3.18 9.56 8.80
N ALA A 149 -4.19 10.42 8.57
CA ALA A 149 -5.58 10.08 8.88
C ALA A 149 -6.06 8.86 8.06
N ALA A 150 -7.11 8.18 8.52
CA ALA A 150 -7.55 6.90 7.94
C ALA A 150 -8.04 6.98 6.48
N ASP A 151 -8.48 8.16 6.04
CA ASP A 151 -8.92 8.48 4.68
C ASP A 151 -7.79 9.02 3.79
N LEU A 152 -6.59 9.19 4.34
CA LEU A 152 -5.40 9.65 3.64
C LEU A 152 -4.39 8.51 3.53
N LEU A 153 -3.86 8.31 2.33
CA LEU A 153 -2.77 7.36 2.12
C LEU A 153 -1.45 7.91 2.68
N GLY A 154 -1.26 9.23 2.61
CA GLY A 154 -0.09 9.90 3.13
C GLY A 154 -0.06 11.39 2.82
N GLY A 155 0.74 12.10 3.60
CA GLY A 155 1.08 13.52 3.41
C GLY A 155 2.58 13.70 3.31
N TRP A 156 3.03 14.48 2.34
CA TRP A 156 4.44 14.76 2.07
C TRP A 156 4.69 16.26 1.97
N LEU A 157 5.83 16.69 2.49
CA LEU A 157 6.35 18.04 2.36
C LEU A 157 7.75 18.00 1.75
N THR A 158 7.91 18.54 0.55
CA THR A 158 9.16 18.51 -0.19
C THR A 158 9.75 19.90 -0.36
N TYR A 159 11.02 20.04 -0.01
CA TYR A 159 11.83 21.22 -0.24
C TYR A 159 12.71 20.99 -1.46
N SER A 160 12.60 21.88 -2.44
CA SER A 160 13.41 21.85 -3.66
C SER A 160 14.17 23.17 -3.80
N VAL A 161 15.50 23.10 -3.88
CA VAL A 161 16.37 24.27 -3.89
C VAL A 161 17.20 24.31 -5.16
N ALA A 162 17.15 25.42 -5.90
CA ALA A 162 17.97 25.65 -7.08
C ALA A 162 18.74 26.98 -6.98
N GLY A 163 19.86 27.07 -7.67
CA GLY A 163 20.65 28.31 -7.75
C GLY A 163 19.89 29.44 -8.44
N SER A 164 20.11 30.67 -7.99
CA SER A 164 19.55 31.87 -8.63
C SER A 164 20.50 33.05 -8.46
N GLY A 165 21.38 33.25 -9.45
CA GLY A 165 22.36 34.33 -9.44
C GLY A 165 23.23 34.32 -8.17
N THR A 166 23.01 35.30 -7.29
CA THR A 166 23.75 35.47 -6.03
C THR A 166 23.22 34.64 -4.85
N GLY A 167 22.17 33.85 -5.03
CA GLY A 167 21.55 33.05 -3.98
C GLY A 167 20.84 31.81 -4.51
N SER A 168 19.68 31.49 -3.94
CA SER A 168 18.86 30.35 -4.37
C SER A 168 17.37 30.66 -4.34
N VAL A 169 16.60 29.85 -5.07
CA VAL A 169 15.16 29.75 -4.92
C VAL A 169 14.85 28.45 -4.21
N LEU A 170 14.08 28.56 -3.14
CA LEU A 170 13.47 27.44 -2.43
C LEU A 170 12.02 27.34 -2.85
N ARG A 171 11.60 26.16 -3.28
CA ARG A 171 10.21 25.78 -3.46
C ARG A 171 9.85 24.76 -2.39
N VAL A 172 8.71 24.98 -1.72
CA VAL A 172 8.13 24.05 -0.75
C VAL A 172 6.83 23.55 -1.33
N ASP A 173 6.75 22.25 -1.57
CA ASP A 173 5.59 21.55 -2.11
C ASP A 173 4.96 20.71 -1.00
N ALA A 174 3.65 20.84 -0.80
CA ALA A 174 2.87 19.87 -0.04
C ALA A 174 2.05 19.03 -1.00
N TYR A 175 1.99 17.73 -0.71
CA TYR A 175 1.28 16.76 -1.52
C TYR A 175 0.59 15.77 -0.58
N VAL A 176 -0.68 15.51 -0.82
CA VAL A 176 -1.48 14.56 -0.04
C VAL A 176 -2.21 13.64 -1.01
N VAL A 177 -2.14 12.34 -0.73
CA VAL A 177 -2.95 11.33 -1.44
C VAL A 177 -4.06 10.89 -0.51
N TRP A 178 -5.29 10.94 -1.01
CA TRP A 178 -6.48 10.47 -0.30
C TRP A 178 -7.04 9.21 -0.95
N LEU A 179 -7.87 8.49 -0.20
CA LEU A 179 -8.50 7.26 -0.68
C LEU A 179 -9.95 7.56 -1.09
N ASP A 180 -10.31 7.28 -2.35
CA ASP A 180 -11.70 7.30 -2.80
C ASP A 180 -12.47 6.18 -2.10
N PRO A 181 -13.49 6.50 -1.28
CA PRO A 181 -14.24 5.51 -0.53
C PRO A 181 -15.18 4.67 -1.41
N THR A 182 -15.34 5.04 -2.68
CA THR A 182 -16.19 4.33 -3.63
C THR A 182 -15.52 3.01 -4.03
N PRO A 183 -16.18 1.85 -3.87
CA PRO A 183 -15.58 0.60 -4.31
C PRO A 183 -15.33 0.58 -5.83
N VAL A 184 -14.18 0.04 -6.23
CA VAL A 184 -13.83 -0.13 -7.64
C VAL A 184 -14.76 -1.16 -8.28
N ALA A 185 -15.41 -0.81 -9.38
CA ALA A 185 -16.24 -1.74 -10.14
C ALA A 185 -15.39 -2.84 -10.79
N ASP A 186 -15.86 -4.08 -10.73
CA ASP A 186 -15.26 -5.20 -11.44
C ASP A 186 -15.58 -5.13 -12.94
N ALA A 187 -14.76 -4.37 -13.67
CA ALA A 187 -14.91 -4.12 -15.10
C ALA A 187 -14.21 -5.15 -16.01
N ALA A 188 -13.64 -6.23 -15.44
CA ALA A 188 -12.92 -7.23 -16.22
C ALA A 188 -13.84 -7.86 -17.29
N ARG A 189 -13.37 -7.83 -18.55
CA ARG A 189 -14.11 -8.39 -19.69
C ARG A 189 -13.67 -9.82 -19.95
N GLY A 190 -14.62 -10.74 -19.93
CA GLY A 190 -14.37 -12.13 -20.27
C GLY A 190 -15.30 -13.11 -19.55
N PRO A 191 -15.06 -14.43 -19.74
CA PRO A 191 -15.80 -15.48 -19.06
C PRO A 191 -15.73 -15.36 -17.53
N ARG A 192 -16.89 -15.43 -16.90
CA ARG A 192 -17.04 -15.44 -15.43
C ARG A 192 -17.66 -16.75 -14.97
N VAL A 193 -17.09 -17.33 -13.93
CA VAL A 193 -17.52 -18.62 -13.39
C VAL A 193 -18.39 -18.43 -12.16
N ARG A 194 -19.27 -19.40 -11.92
CA ARG A 194 -19.98 -19.57 -10.66
C ARG A 194 -19.41 -20.82 -10.01
N VAL A 195 -18.93 -20.69 -8.78
CA VAL A 195 -18.52 -21.83 -7.96
C VAL A 195 -19.63 -22.07 -6.94
N ALA A 196 -19.82 -23.32 -6.54
CA ALA A 196 -20.72 -23.67 -5.46
C ALA A 196 -20.04 -24.74 -4.64
N VAL A 197 -20.15 -24.65 -3.32
CA VAL A 197 -19.53 -25.62 -2.40
C VAL A 197 -20.03 -27.04 -2.71
N ALA A 198 -21.30 -27.18 -3.06
CA ALA A 198 -21.90 -28.46 -3.43
C ALA A 198 -21.42 -29.03 -4.78
N THR A 199 -20.97 -28.18 -5.72
CA THR A 199 -20.50 -28.62 -7.04
C THR A 199 -19.00 -28.90 -7.07
N GLY A 200 -18.23 -28.27 -6.18
CA GLY A 200 -16.78 -28.44 -6.12
C GLY A 200 -16.03 -27.52 -7.09
N CYS A 201 -14.70 -27.70 -7.14
CA CYS A 201 -13.81 -26.87 -7.93
C CYS A 201 -13.85 -27.25 -9.42
N PRO A 202 -14.00 -26.28 -10.34
CA PRO A 202 -13.74 -26.51 -11.75
C PRO A 202 -12.32 -27.06 -11.97
N ALA A 203 -12.17 -28.05 -12.85
CA ALA A 203 -10.86 -28.66 -13.14
C ALA A 203 -9.87 -27.68 -13.82
N SER A 204 -10.38 -26.58 -14.38
CA SER A 204 -9.62 -25.53 -15.05
C SER A 204 -10.31 -24.19 -14.87
N ALA A 205 -9.51 -23.12 -14.77
CA ALA A 205 -9.92 -21.73 -14.81
C ALA A 205 -9.29 -20.98 -15.99
N VAL A 206 -8.84 -21.70 -17.03
CA VAL A 206 -8.30 -21.08 -18.25
C VAL A 206 -9.32 -20.12 -18.86
N GLY A 207 -8.90 -18.87 -19.07
CA GLY A 207 -9.75 -17.81 -19.65
C GLY A 207 -10.81 -17.24 -18.70
N VAL A 208 -10.87 -17.69 -17.44
CA VAL A 208 -11.76 -17.10 -16.44
C VAL A 208 -11.14 -15.80 -15.95
N VAL A 209 -11.90 -14.71 -16.00
CA VAL A 209 -11.45 -13.38 -15.56
C VAL A 209 -12.03 -12.98 -14.20
N GLY A 210 -12.94 -13.79 -13.65
CA GLY A 210 -13.56 -13.52 -12.37
C GLY A 210 -14.77 -14.43 -12.09
N VAL A 211 -15.53 -14.04 -11.10
CA VAL A 211 -16.74 -14.76 -10.65
C VAL A 211 -18.01 -14.02 -11.05
N ARG A 212 -19.15 -14.71 -10.96
CA ARG A 212 -20.48 -14.12 -11.04
C ARG A 212 -21.31 -14.57 -9.84
N ASN A 213 -21.92 -13.62 -9.15
CA ASN A 213 -22.81 -13.88 -8.02
C ASN A 213 -24.25 -13.48 -8.35
N PRO A 214 -25.25 -14.21 -7.83
CA PRO A 214 -26.63 -13.73 -7.83
C PRO A 214 -26.83 -12.65 -6.76
N GLY A 215 -27.77 -11.72 -6.99
CA GLY A 215 -28.11 -10.66 -6.03
C GLY A 215 -27.49 -9.30 -6.39
N ARG A 216 -28.05 -8.23 -5.80
CA ARG A 216 -27.61 -6.83 -6.01
C ARG A 216 -26.95 -6.22 -4.77
N ASP A 217 -26.91 -6.96 -3.67
CA ASP A 217 -26.39 -6.55 -2.35
C ASP A 217 -24.85 -6.54 -2.27
N LEU A 218 -24.18 -6.88 -3.36
CA LEU A 218 -22.73 -7.02 -3.46
C LEU A 218 -22.02 -5.81 -4.10
N SER A 219 -22.76 -4.72 -4.38
CA SER A 219 -22.19 -3.50 -4.97
C SER A 219 -21.48 -2.59 -3.97
N GLY A 220 -21.68 -2.83 -2.66
CA GLY A 220 -21.05 -2.05 -1.59
C GLY A 220 -20.07 -2.85 -0.71
N ALA A 221 -20.12 -4.18 -0.78
CA ALA A 221 -19.29 -5.07 0.03
C ALA A 221 -18.90 -6.33 -0.74
N LEU A 222 -17.70 -6.86 -0.49
CA LEU A 222 -17.23 -8.09 -1.14
C LEU A 222 -18.06 -9.31 -0.77
N LEU A 223 -18.58 -9.32 0.45
CA LEU A 223 -19.41 -10.38 1.00
C LEU A 223 -20.70 -9.79 1.56
N PRO A 224 -21.78 -10.59 1.58
CA PRO A 224 -23.01 -10.16 2.21
C PRO A 224 -22.90 -10.19 3.74
N ASP A 225 -23.89 -9.60 4.39
CA ASP A 225 -24.08 -9.78 5.83
C ASP A 225 -24.40 -11.24 6.18
N GLY A 226 -23.95 -11.65 7.37
CA GLY A 226 -24.18 -12.97 7.93
C GLY A 226 -22.92 -13.84 7.98
N ALA A 227 -22.99 -14.91 8.77
CA ALA A 227 -21.89 -15.83 8.96
C ALA A 227 -21.98 -16.98 7.95
N PRO A 228 -20.92 -17.26 7.16
CA PRO A 228 -20.92 -18.44 6.32
C PRO A 228 -20.92 -19.72 7.17
N THR A 229 -21.59 -20.75 6.66
CA THR A 229 -21.73 -22.08 7.28
C THR A 229 -20.68 -23.07 6.76
N GLY A 230 -19.95 -22.72 5.71
CA GLY A 230 -18.89 -23.53 5.12
C GLY A 230 -18.29 -22.81 3.92
N GLY A 231 -17.31 -23.45 3.27
CA GLY A 231 -16.71 -22.89 2.08
C GLY A 231 -15.85 -23.86 1.30
N LEU A 232 -15.34 -23.38 0.17
CA LEU A 232 -14.47 -24.09 -0.74
C LEU A 232 -13.45 -23.11 -1.31
N VAL A 233 -12.18 -23.49 -1.36
CA VAL A 233 -11.10 -22.73 -2.01
C VAL A 233 -10.46 -23.58 -3.09
N CYS A 234 -10.46 -23.06 -4.31
CA CYS A 234 -9.89 -23.68 -5.50
C CYS A 234 -8.69 -22.84 -5.95
N ARG A 235 -7.46 -23.36 -5.85
CA ARG A 235 -6.26 -22.67 -6.34
C ARG A 235 -5.84 -23.23 -7.69
N TYR A 236 -5.52 -22.33 -8.61
CA TYR A 236 -5.14 -22.67 -9.98
C TYR A 236 -3.68 -22.28 -10.24
N ALA A 237 -2.98 -23.14 -10.97
CA ALA A 237 -1.61 -22.92 -11.40
C ALA A 237 -1.49 -21.61 -12.22
N GLY A 238 -0.44 -20.85 -11.96
CA GLY A 238 -0.14 -19.59 -12.63
C GLY A 238 0.32 -19.76 -14.08
N MET A 239 0.46 -18.64 -14.79
CA MET A 239 0.98 -18.54 -16.16
C MET A 239 2.40 -19.07 -16.31
N ASN A 240 3.19 -19.08 -15.23
CA ASN A 240 4.57 -19.57 -15.24
C ASN A 240 4.68 -21.09 -14.99
N ASP A 241 3.58 -21.76 -14.63
CA ASP A 241 3.59 -23.19 -14.37
C ASP A 241 3.51 -24.01 -15.66
N ALA A 242 3.87 -25.31 -15.58
CA ALA A 242 3.83 -26.21 -16.72
C ALA A 242 2.41 -26.43 -17.31
N ARG A 243 1.37 -26.15 -16.51
CA ARG A 243 -0.04 -26.29 -16.92
C ARG A 243 -0.88 -25.12 -16.39
N PRO A 244 -0.74 -23.92 -16.97
CA PRO A 244 -1.44 -22.73 -16.50
C PRO A 244 -2.95 -22.90 -16.43
N GLY A 245 -3.56 -22.37 -15.38
CA GLY A 245 -5.00 -22.39 -15.17
C GLY A 245 -5.58 -23.76 -14.81
N ARG A 246 -4.79 -24.82 -14.65
CA ARG A 246 -5.28 -26.08 -14.08
C ARG A 246 -5.48 -25.95 -12.57
N LEU A 247 -6.49 -26.64 -12.06
CA LEU A 247 -6.68 -26.79 -10.63
C LEU A 247 -5.45 -27.48 -10.03
N ASP A 248 -4.81 -26.80 -9.09
CA ASP A 248 -3.67 -27.29 -8.34
C ASP A 248 -4.14 -27.90 -7.01
N THR A 249 -4.86 -27.11 -6.21
CA THR A 249 -5.38 -27.55 -4.91
C THR A 249 -6.85 -27.14 -4.70
N SER A 250 -7.57 -27.96 -3.93
CA SER A 250 -8.95 -27.74 -3.54
C SER A 250 -9.11 -28.02 -2.05
N THR A 251 -9.64 -27.05 -1.31
CA THR A 251 -9.74 -27.12 0.15
C THR A 251 -11.16 -26.78 0.60
N THR A 252 -11.83 -27.74 1.26
CA THR A 252 -13.14 -27.50 1.89
C THR A 252 -12.95 -26.85 3.25
N LEU A 253 -13.74 -25.83 3.54
CA LEU A 253 -13.73 -25.09 4.80
C LEU A 253 -14.93 -25.50 5.66
N GLY A 254 -14.66 -25.89 6.90
CA GLY A 254 -15.69 -25.95 7.93
C GLY A 254 -16.18 -24.56 8.34
N PRO A 255 -17.26 -24.46 9.13
CA PRO A 255 -17.88 -23.18 9.51
C PRO A 255 -16.89 -22.18 10.12
N ALA A 256 -16.04 -22.62 11.06
CA ALA A 256 -15.10 -21.73 11.74
C ALA A 256 -14.06 -21.12 10.78
N ALA A 257 -13.52 -21.92 9.86
CA ALA A 257 -12.54 -21.47 8.86
C ALA A 257 -13.20 -20.53 7.83
N ALA A 258 -14.41 -20.86 7.38
CA ALA A 258 -15.18 -20.02 6.47
C ALA A 258 -15.49 -18.65 7.09
N GLN A 259 -15.90 -18.61 8.36
CA GLN A 259 -16.14 -17.36 9.08
C GLN A 259 -14.86 -16.56 9.31
N ALA A 260 -13.75 -17.21 9.60
CA ALA A 260 -12.46 -16.54 9.73
C ALA A 260 -12.01 -15.91 8.40
N LEU A 261 -12.18 -16.62 7.28
CA LEU A 261 -11.92 -16.10 5.95
C LEU A 261 -12.86 -14.93 5.63
N ALA A 262 -14.16 -15.08 5.88
CA ALA A 262 -15.13 -14.01 5.66
C ALA A 262 -14.79 -12.75 6.45
N ARG A 263 -14.40 -12.86 7.73
CA ARG A 263 -13.97 -11.69 8.52
C ARG A 263 -12.74 -11.00 7.91
N ARG A 264 -11.77 -11.75 7.39
CA ARG A 264 -10.59 -11.18 6.72
C ARG A 264 -10.99 -10.46 5.44
N VAL A 265 -11.83 -11.08 4.61
CA VAL A 265 -12.33 -10.50 3.36
C VAL A 265 -13.17 -9.27 3.64
N SER A 266 -14.07 -9.34 4.61
CA SER A 266 -14.85 -8.19 5.05
C SER A 266 -13.89 -7.09 5.45
N ALA A 267 -12.89 -7.31 6.32
CA ALA A 267 -11.96 -6.27 6.76
C ALA A 267 -11.05 -5.63 5.68
N LEU A 268 -11.13 -6.06 4.41
CA LEU A 268 -10.36 -5.45 3.33
C LEU A 268 -10.82 -4.00 3.07
N PRO A 269 -9.89 -3.05 2.89
CA PRO A 269 -10.25 -1.71 2.47
C PRO A 269 -10.79 -1.74 1.04
N LEU A 270 -11.98 -1.16 0.84
CA LEU A 270 -12.54 -0.89 -0.49
C LEU A 270 -12.14 0.47 -1.03
N ALA A 271 -11.69 1.35 -0.13
CA ALA A 271 -11.17 2.64 -0.51
C ALA A 271 -9.84 2.49 -1.24
N HIS A 272 -9.63 3.29 -2.28
CA HIS A 272 -8.52 3.12 -3.22
C HIS A 272 -7.91 4.45 -3.64
N ASP A 273 -6.68 4.41 -4.16
CA ASP A 273 -6.15 5.50 -4.96
C ASP A 273 -6.21 5.15 -6.45
N ASP A 274 -6.18 6.19 -7.28
CA ASP A 274 -6.14 6.08 -8.74
C ASP A 274 -4.71 6.22 -9.29
N GLY A 275 -3.70 6.19 -8.42
CA GLY A 275 -2.32 6.41 -8.80
C GLY A 275 -1.75 5.25 -9.63
N PRO A 276 -0.80 5.51 -10.55
CA PRO A 276 -0.10 4.44 -11.25
C PRO A 276 0.69 3.61 -10.24
N ARG A 277 0.46 2.29 -10.22
CA ARG A 277 1.18 1.36 -9.35
C ARG A 277 2.08 0.43 -10.14
N SER A 278 3.33 0.32 -9.71
CA SER A 278 4.27 -0.67 -10.23
C SER A 278 4.05 -1.99 -9.52
N CYS A 279 3.45 -2.94 -10.23
CA CYS A 279 3.18 -4.25 -9.70
C CYS A 279 4.33 -5.20 -10.04
N PRO A 280 4.95 -5.86 -9.05
CA PRO A 280 5.88 -6.94 -9.36
C PRO A 280 5.16 -7.98 -10.19
N SER A 281 5.90 -8.66 -11.07
CA SER A 281 5.33 -9.64 -12.01
C SER A 281 4.42 -10.63 -11.28
N SER A 282 3.12 -10.57 -11.55
CA SER A 282 2.17 -11.59 -11.10
C SER A 282 2.52 -12.89 -11.83
N ASP A 283 2.51 -14.01 -11.10
CA ASP A 283 2.57 -15.33 -11.71
C ASP A 283 1.27 -15.68 -12.46
N GLY A 284 0.25 -14.83 -12.40
CA GLY A 284 -1.06 -15.06 -13.01
C GLY A 284 -1.86 -16.13 -12.30
N SER A 285 -1.52 -16.47 -11.05
CA SER A 285 -2.31 -17.39 -10.24
C SER A 285 -3.69 -16.80 -9.92
N LEU A 286 -4.66 -17.71 -9.84
CA LEU A 286 -6.05 -17.42 -9.51
C LEU A 286 -6.49 -18.39 -8.41
N ALA A 287 -7.17 -17.86 -7.41
CA ALA A 287 -7.96 -18.66 -6.49
C ALA A 287 -9.44 -18.26 -6.59
N LEU A 288 -10.31 -19.27 -6.63
CA LEU A 288 -11.74 -19.10 -6.51
C LEU A 288 -12.17 -19.56 -5.12
N VAL A 289 -12.90 -18.70 -4.41
CA VAL A 289 -13.47 -19.02 -3.11
C VAL A 289 -14.97 -19.05 -3.27
N ALA A 290 -15.64 -20.08 -2.74
CA ALA A 290 -17.09 -20.09 -2.56
C ALA A 290 -17.40 -20.19 -1.06
N LEU A 291 -18.30 -19.35 -0.57
CA LEU A 291 -18.77 -19.37 0.82
C LEU A 291 -20.26 -19.68 0.85
N SER A 292 -20.66 -20.70 1.62
CA SER A 292 -22.06 -21.08 1.78
C SER A 292 -22.71 -20.37 2.95
N TYR A 293 -24.01 -20.10 2.83
CA TYR A 293 -24.83 -19.41 3.82
C TYR A 293 -26.17 -20.15 3.98
N ALA A 294 -26.81 -20.03 5.15
CA ALA A 294 -28.02 -20.79 5.46
C ALA A 294 -29.25 -20.37 4.63
N GLU A 295 -29.39 -19.08 4.32
CA GLU A 295 -30.63 -18.51 3.75
C GLU A 295 -30.41 -17.81 2.40
N ARG A 296 -29.29 -18.09 1.73
CA ARG A 296 -28.97 -17.49 0.42
C ARG A 296 -28.07 -18.41 -0.40
N PRO A 297 -28.03 -18.21 -1.73
CA PRO A 297 -27.02 -18.85 -2.57
C PRO A 297 -25.61 -18.53 -2.08
N ASP A 298 -24.65 -19.43 -2.36
CA ASP A 298 -23.23 -19.22 -2.06
C ASP A 298 -22.73 -17.86 -2.58
N VAL A 299 -21.66 -17.32 -2.01
CA VAL A 299 -21.00 -16.14 -2.58
C VAL A 299 -19.58 -16.48 -2.96
N ASP A 300 -19.25 -16.16 -4.20
CA ASP A 300 -17.96 -16.44 -4.80
C ASP A 300 -17.05 -15.22 -4.77
N LEU A 301 -15.76 -15.46 -4.63
CA LEU A 301 -14.72 -14.46 -4.79
C LEU A 301 -13.67 -14.97 -5.76
N ALA A 302 -13.18 -14.09 -6.64
CA ALA A 302 -11.95 -14.27 -7.38
C ALA A 302 -10.82 -13.57 -6.62
N VAL A 303 -9.73 -14.29 -6.37
CA VAL A 303 -8.53 -13.79 -5.70
C VAL A 303 -7.35 -13.96 -6.65
N THR A 304 -6.73 -12.87 -7.09
CA THR A 304 -5.62 -12.89 -8.06
C THR A 304 -4.27 -12.64 -7.39
N GLY A 305 -3.19 -13.26 -7.89
CA GLY A 305 -1.83 -13.05 -7.37
C GLY A 305 -1.17 -11.74 -7.83
N GLY A 306 -0.06 -11.34 -7.19
CA GLY A 306 0.70 -10.12 -7.50
C GLY A 306 0.19 -8.89 -6.73
N CYS A 307 0.02 -7.74 -7.40
CA CYS A 307 -0.87 -6.67 -6.91
C CYS A 307 -2.33 -7.13 -7.01
N GLY A 308 -2.64 -8.17 -6.26
CA GLY A 308 -3.88 -8.92 -6.38
C GLY A 308 -5.10 -8.05 -6.14
N ALA A 309 -6.24 -8.61 -6.53
CA ALA A 309 -7.53 -8.11 -6.15
C ALA A 309 -8.37 -9.25 -5.58
N VAL A 310 -9.26 -8.91 -4.67
CA VAL A 310 -10.39 -9.77 -4.29
C VAL A 310 -11.63 -9.17 -4.94
N ALA A 311 -12.28 -9.92 -5.82
CA ALA A 311 -13.45 -9.46 -6.56
C ALA A 311 -14.64 -10.40 -6.36
N ASN A 312 -15.83 -9.83 -6.19
CA ASN A 312 -17.08 -10.60 -6.08
C ASN A 312 -17.88 -10.62 -7.40
N GLY A 313 -17.28 -10.15 -8.50
CA GLY A 313 -17.94 -10.04 -9.79
C GLY A 313 -18.73 -8.75 -10.03
N THR A 314 -18.87 -7.90 -9.01
CA THR A 314 -19.51 -6.58 -9.09
C THR A 314 -18.52 -5.46 -8.73
N ILE A 315 -17.80 -5.66 -7.63
CA ILE A 315 -16.74 -4.76 -7.15
C ILE A 315 -15.47 -5.56 -6.82
N MET A 316 -14.38 -4.83 -6.61
CA MET A 316 -13.13 -5.40 -6.14
C MET A 316 -12.51 -4.55 -5.03
N ALA A 317 -11.85 -5.23 -4.09
CA ALA A 317 -10.79 -4.63 -3.28
C ALA A 317 -9.48 -4.86 -4.04
N ALA A 318 -8.91 -3.78 -4.56
CA ALA A 318 -7.69 -3.83 -5.37
C ALA A 318 -6.45 -3.65 -4.51
N TYR A 319 -5.29 -4.03 -5.07
CA TYR A 319 -3.96 -3.76 -4.51
C TYR A 319 -3.70 -4.41 -3.15
N LEU A 320 -4.19 -5.63 -3.00
CA LEU A 320 -4.02 -6.41 -1.78
C LEU A 320 -2.94 -7.47 -1.97
N ASP A 321 -2.27 -7.79 -0.87
CA ASP A 321 -1.52 -9.04 -0.80
C ASP A 321 -2.53 -10.19 -0.68
N ALA A 322 -2.92 -10.73 -1.83
CA ALA A 322 -3.86 -11.84 -1.95
C ALA A 322 -3.44 -13.08 -1.13
N ALA A 323 -2.14 -13.25 -0.87
CA ALA A 323 -1.65 -14.32 -0.01
C ALA A 323 -2.14 -14.16 1.44
N GLN A 324 -2.31 -12.92 1.93
CA GLN A 324 -2.84 -12.66 3.28
C GLN A 324 -4.30 -13.04 3.43
N VAL A 325 -5.11 -12.87 2.37
CA VAL A 325 -6.54 -13.22 2.39
C VAL A 325 -6.71 -14.72 2.63
N LEU A 326 -5.91 -15.51 1.90
CA LEU A 326 -5.95 -16.97 1.93
C LEU A 326 -5.01 -17.59 2.99
N ALA A 327 -4.34 -16.77 3.80
CA ALA A 327 -3.47 -17.26 4.86
C ALA A 327 -4.26 -18.10 5.89
N GLY A 328 -3.76 -19.29 6.19
CA GLY A 328 -4.41 -20.23 7.10
C GLY A 328 -5.57 -21.03 6.50
N VAL A 329 -5.68 -21.05 5.16
CA VAL A 329 -6.52 -21.96 4.38
C VAL A 329 -5.64 -22.88 3.55
#